data_AF-A0A349KHJ7-F1
#
_entry.id   AF-A0A349KHJ7-F1
#
_cell.length_a   1.000
_cell.length_b   1.000
_cell.length_c   1.000
_cell.angle_alpha   90.00
_cell.angle_beta   90.00
_cell.angle_gamma   90.00
#
_symmetry.space_group_name_H-M   'P 1'
#
loop_
_entity.id
_entity.type
_entity.pdbx_description
1 polymer ?
#
loop_
_entity_poly.entity_id
_entity_poly.type
_entity_poly.pdbx_seq_one_letter_code
_entity_poly.pdbx_strand_id
1 'polypeptide(L)'
;MIERINETQEIAWVVHLGDMKSGIANCRDEDLRGLYELNQRFIVPFVLTPGDNDWFDCKREIAGGWDRLDRLGKLREIFYTEQPALP
;
A
#
# COMPACT_ATOMS: atom_id res chain seq x y z
N MET A 1 1.75 -15.41 2.87
CA MET A 1 2.28 -14.51 3.91
C MET A 1 1.16 -14.06 4.84
N ILE A 2 0.17 -13.28 4.34
CA ILE A 2 -0.96 -12.75 5.13
C ILE A 2 -1.66 -13.83 5.95
N GLU A 3 -2.00 -14.97 5.34
CA GLU A 3 -2.67 -16.09 6.04
C GLU A 3 -1.88 -16.57 7.26
N ARG A 4 -0.54 -16.70 7.15
CA ARG A 4 0.30 -17.10 8.28
C ARG A 4 0.36 -16.03 9.38
N ILE A 5 0.35 -14.75 9.00
CA ILE A 5 0.31 -13.64 9.96
C ILE A 5 -1.02 -13.67 10.70
N ASN A 6 -2.14 -13.88 9.99
CA ASN A 6 -3.47 -13.99 10.58
C ASN A 6 -3.62 -15.22 11.49
N GLU A 7 -2.92 -16.32 11.23
CA GLU A 7 -2.90 -17.52 12.07
C GLU A 7 -1.99 -17.39 13.30
N THR A 8 -1.10 -16.38 13.33
CA THR A 8 -0.16 -16.18 14.43
C THR A 8 -0.86 -15.49 15.59
N GLN A 9 -0.92 -16.16 16.74
CA GLN A 9 -1.47 -15.57 17.96
C GLN A 9 -0.62 -14.38 18.44
N GLU A 10 -1.25 -13.44 19.15
CA GLU A 10 -0.60 -12.30 19.84
C GLU A 10 -0.03 -11.18 18.95
N ILE A 11 -0.28 -11.17 17.64
CA ILE A 11 0.01 -9.99 16.81
C ILE A 11 -1.04 -8.92 17.07
N ALA A 12 -0.62 -7.75 17.60
CA ALA A 12 -1.53 -6.64 17.88
C ALA A 12 -1.83 -5.80 16.63
N TRP A 13 -0.86 -5.65 15.72
CA TRP A 13 -0.98 -4.89 14.48
C TRP A 13 0.18 -5.25 13.54
N VAL A 14 0.01 -4.91 12.26
CA VAL A 14 1.02 -5.08 11.20
C VAL A 14 1.38 -3.71 10.65
N VAL A 15 2.68 -3.47 10.42
CA VAL A 15 3.15 -2.30 9.67
C VAL A 15 3.89 -2.73 8.42
N HIS A 16 3.54 -2.12 7.30
CA HIS A 16 4.29 -2.22 6.05
C HIS A 16 5.15 -0.98 5.87
N LEU A 17 6.47 -1.19 5.76
CA LEU A 17 7.47 -0.12 5.65
C LEU A 17 7.69 0.34 4.21
N GLY A 18 6.59 0.46 3.45
CA GLY A 18 6.60 0.96 2.08
C GLY A 18 7.06 -0.06 1.04
N ASP A 19 7.04 0.36 -0.21
CA ASP A 19 7.43 -0.43 -1.37
C ASP A 19 6.62 -1.72 -1.50
N MET A 20 5.29 -1.60 -1.43
CA MET A 20 4.35 -2.71 -1.64
C MET A 20 4.47 -3.31 -3.05
N LYS A 21 5.05 -2.54 -3.96
CA LYS A 21 5.37 -2.94 -5.32
C LYS A 21 6.79 -2.53 -5.68
N SER A 22 7.33 -3.15 -6.74
CA SER A 22 8.60 -2.71 -7.31
C SER A 22 8.46 -1.35 -8.00
N GLY A 23 9.58 -0.65 -8.13
CA GLY A 23 9.65 0.63 -8.84
C GLY A 23 9.46 0.56 -10.35
N ILE A 24 9.25 -0.64 -10.92
CA ILE A 24 8.90 -0.84 -12.33
C ILE A 24 7.47 -1.32 -12.52
N ALA A 25 6.77 -1.71 -11.44
CA ALA A 25 5.37 -2.08 -11.52
C ALA A 25 4.51 -0.86 -11.88
N ASN A 26 3.45 -1.11 -12.66
CA ASN A 26 2.49 -0.09 -13.06
C ASN A 26 1.82 0.57 -11.83
N CYS A 27 1.44 1.83 -11.99
CA CYS A 27 0.75 2.60 -10.97
C CYS A 27 -0.66 3.01 -11.39
N ARG A 28 -1.37 2.16 -12.15
CA ARG A 28 -2.77 2.46 -12.48
C ARG A 28 -3.61 2.38 -11.22
N ASP A 29 -4.76 3.03 -11.25
CA ASP A 29 -5.67 3.02 -10.11
C ASP A 29 -6.14 1.61 -9.75
N GLU A 30 -6.32 0.74 -10.76
CA GLU A 30 -6.65 -0.67 -10.55
C GLU A 30 -5.55 -1.46 -9.82
N ASP A 31 -4.28 -1.16 -10.09
CA ASP A 31 -3.15 -1.84 -9.43
C ASP A 31 -3.05 -1.41 -7.97
N LEU A 32 -3.17 -0.11 -7.71
CA LEU A 32 -3.16 0.41 -6.34
C LEU A 32 -4.36 -0.08 -5.53
N ARG A 33 -5.55 -0.16 -6.15
CA ARG A 33 -6.73 -0.76 -5.49
C ARG A 33 -6.51 -2.25 -5.24
N GLY A 34 -5.89 -2.99 -6.16
CA GLY A 34 -5.55 -4.39 -5.95
C GLY A 34 -4.63 -4.60 -4.74
N LEU A 35 -3.63 -3.72 -4.56
CA LEU A 35 -2.78 -3.73 -3.37
C LEU A 35 -3.55 -3.38 -2.10
N TYR A 36 -4.48 -2.43 -2.17
CA TYR A 36 -5.36 -2.09 -1.05
C TYR A 36 -6.21 -3.30 -0.63
N GLU A 37 -6.93 -3.92 -1.57
CA GLU A 37 -7.76 -5.10 -1.32
C GLU A 37 -6.94 -6.28 -0.78
N LEU A 38 -5.71 -6.48 -1.28
CA LEU A 38 -4.79 -7.47 -0.74
C LEU A 38 -4.48 -7.19 0.74
N ASN A 39 -4.19 -5.94 1.10
CA ASN A 39 -3.87 -5.54 2.47
C ASN A 39 -5.10 -5.56 3.40
N GLN A 40 -6.31 -5.37 2.88
CA GLN A 40 -7.55 -5.53 3.66
C GLN A 40 -7.78 -6.98 4.14
N ARG A 41 -6.96 -7.95 3.69
CA ARG A 41 -7.00 -9.33 4.17
C ARG A 41 -6.32 -9.55 5.53
N PHE A 42 -5.59 -8.56 6.07
CA PHE A 42 -5.10 -8.63 7.44
C PHE A 42 -6.28 -8.56 8.43
N ILE A 43 -6.36 -9.49 9.38
CA ILE A 43 -7.46 -9.51 10.37
C ILE A 43 -7.19 -8.64 11.61
N VAL A 44 -5.98 -8.08 11.70
CA VAL A 44 -5.52 -7.14 12.73
C VAL A 44 -5.25 -5.79 12.06
N PRO A 45 -5.20 -4.68 12.83
CA PRO A 45 -4.89 -3.36 12.27
C PRO A 45 -3.65 -3.38 11.38
N PHE A 46 -3.77 -2.82 10.18
CA PHE A 46 -2.69 -2.69 9.21
C PHE A 46 -2.34 -1.21 9.02
N VAL A 47 -1.06 -0.88 9.20
CA VAL A 47 -0.53 0.47 9.02
C VAL A 47 0.43 0.47 7.84
N LEU A 48 0.20 1.36 6.87
CA LEU A 48 1.12 1.58 5.77
C LEU A 48 1.89 2.88 5.95
N THR A 49 3.22 2.81 5.92
CA THR A 49 4.07 3.95 5.56
C THR A 49 4.46 3.78 4.10
N PRO A 50 4.18 4.71 3.18
CA PRO A 50 4.46 4.50 1.77
C PRO A 50 5.95 4.71 1.47
N GLY A 51 6.50 3.88 0.59
CA GLY A 51 7.86 4.01 0.05
C GLY A 51 7.89 4.81 -1.26
N ASP A 52 9.07 4.98 -1.85
CA ASP A 52 9.20 5.73 -3.10
C ASP A 52 8.64 4.94 -4.30
N ASN A 53 8.71 3.61 -4.27
CA ASN A 53 8.12 2.77 -5.31
C ASN A 53 6.60 2.96 -5.39
N ASP A 54 5.92 3.26 -4.28
CA ASP A 54 4.46 3.31 -4.22
C ASP A 54 3.87 4.54 -4.95
N TRP A 55 4.65 5.60 -5.15
CA TRP A 55 4.16 6.85 -5.76
C TRP A 55 5.23 7.65 -6.53
N PHE A 56 6.45 7.75 -6.02
CA PHE A 56 7.49 8.64 -6.57
C PHE A 56 8.09 8.07 -7.88
N ASP A 57 8.28 6.77 -7.92
CA ASP A 57 8.81 6.06 -9.09
C ASP A 57 7.78 5.82 -10.19
N CYS A 58 6.50 6.12 -9.92
CA CYS A 58 5.45 6.06 -10.94
C CYS A 58 5.69 7.02 -12.11
N LYS A 59 6.60 7.99 -11.96
CA LYS A 59 7.07 8.85 -13.03
C LYS A 59 7.93 8.14 -14.08
N ARG A 60 8.52 6.98 -13.75
CA ARG A 60 9.26 6.17 -14.72
C ARG A 60 8.30 5.72 -15.83
N GLU A 61 8.75 5.79 -17.07
CA GLU A 61 7.96 5.41 -18.24
C GLU A 61 7.42 3.97 -18.13
N ILE A 62 8.27 3.05 -17.68
CA ILE A 62 7.91 1.64 -17.46
C ILE A 62 6.82 1.43 -16.38
N ALA A 63 6.69 2.36 -15.44
CA ALA A 63 5.64 2.36 -14.40
C ALA A 63 4.37 3.14 -14.81
N GLY A 64 4.38 3.74 -16.02
CA GLY A 64 3.26 4.46 -16.62
C GLY A 64 3.45 5.97 -16.77
N GLY A 65 4.58 6.54 -16.35
CA GLY A 65 4.92 7.95 -16.61
C GLY A 65 4.09 8.99 -15.83
N TRP A 66 3.44 8.59 -14.75
CA TRP A 66 2.51 9.40 -13.95
C TRP A 66 3.18 10.61 -13.29
N ASP A 67 2.44 11.69 -13.08
CA ASP A 67 2.91 12.76 -12.19
C ASP A 67 3.00 12.24 -10.74
N ARG A 68 4.06 12.64 -10.04
CA ARG A 68 4.38 12.15 -8.70
C ARG A 68 3.36 12.61 -7.67
N LEU A 69 2.96 13.87 -7.70
CA LEU A 69 2.06 14.43 -6.70
C LEU A 69 0.63 13.94 -6.93
N ASP A 70 0.21 13.81 -8.18
CA ASP A 70 -1.07 13.18 -8.52
C ASP A 70 -1.12 11.73 -8.01
N ARG A 71 -0.01 10.99 -8.19
CA ARG A 71 0.05 9.60 -7.72
C ARG A 71 0.07 9.48 -6.19
N LEU A 72 0.79 10.38 -5.50
CA LEU A 72 0.74 10.47 -4.04
C LEU A 72 -0.68 10.80 -3.55
N GLY A 73 -1.36 11.73 -4.24
CA GLY A 73 -2.76 12.06 -3.97
C GLY A 73 -3.67 10.84 -4.10
N LYS A 74 -3.54 10.08 -5.19
CA LYS A 74 -4.33 8.87 -5.40
C LYS A 74 -4.00 7.75 -4.39
N LEU A 75 -2.74 7.57 -4.03
CA LEU A 75 -2.34 6.62 -2.97
C LEU A 75 -3.02 7.00 -1.64
N ARG A 76 -3.01 8.29 -1.28
CA ARG A 76 -3.68 8.82 -0.09
C ARG A 76 -5.19 8.58 -0.10
N GLU A 77 -5.83 8.87 -1.23
CA GLU A 77 -7.27 8.64 -1.43
C GLU A 77 -7.68 7.17 -1.23
N ILE A 78 -6.82 6.23 -1.63
CA ILE A 78 -7.12 4.80 -1.55
C ILE A 78 -6.79 4.23 -0.16
N PHE A 79 -5.60 4.52 0.38
CA PHE A 79 -5.08 3.83 1.57
C PHE A 79 -5.31 4.55 2.90
N TYR A 80 -5.64 5.84 2.88
CA TYR A 80 -5.71 6.68 4.08
C TYR A 80 -7.09 7.32 4.24
N THR A 81 -8.14 6.51 4.00
CA THR A 81 -9.55 6.89 4.17
C THR A 81 -9.99 6.91 5.62
N GLU A 82 -9.35 6.10 6.47
CA GLU A 82 -9.68 5.94 7.88
C GLU A 82 -8.40 5.97 8.73
N GLN A 83 -8.48 6.51 9.94
CA GLN A 83 -7.41 6.40 10.92
C GLN A 83 -7.59 5.11 11.71
N PRO A 84 -6.62 4.18 11.70
CA PRO A 84 -6.72 2.98 12.51
C PRO A 84 -6.71 3.36 14.00
N ALA A 85 -7.67 2.80 14.75
CA ALA A 85 -7.64 2.84 16.20
C ALA A 85 -6.53 1.91 16.71
N LEU A 86 -5.33 2.46 16.90
CA LEU A 86 -4.20 1.75 17.49
C LEU A 86 -4.32 1.75 19.02
N PRO A 87 -3.98 0.64 19.70
CA PRO A 87 -3.96 0.59 21.17
C PRO A 87 -2.91 1.50 21.80
#